data_AF-A0A9E8MVV4-F1
#
_entry.id   AF-A0A9E8MVV4-F1
#
_cell.length_a   1.000
_cell.length_b   1.000
_cell.length_c   1.000
_cell.angle_alpha   90.00
_cell.angle_beta   90.00
_cell.angle_gamma   90.00
#
_symmetry.space_group_name_H-M   'P 1'
#
loop_
_entity.id
_entity.type
_entity.pdbx_description
1 polymer ?
#
loop_
_entity_poly.entity_id
_entity_poly.type
_entity_poly.pdbx_seq_one_letter_code
_entity_poly.pdbx_strand_id
1 'polypeptide(L)' 'MSLKKLNPEIKEALENNNITMLTPFQKAVLPKIKGGADLFCIGDKDAGKTTAIIIATMQKLKSQAFEDAPEH' A
#
# COMPACT_ATOMS: atom_id res chain seq x y z
N MET A 1 -11.71 -3.34 -7.85
CA MET A 1 -11.34 -1.92 -7.94
C MET A 1 -9.91 -1.83 -8.45
N SER A 2 -9.68 -1.06 -9.52
CA SER A 2 -8.36 -0.78 -10.05
C SER A 2 -7.53 0.07 -9.08
N LEU A 3 -6.20 -0.02 -9.19
CA LEU A 3 -5.20 0.75 -8.43
C LEU A 3 -5.35 2.29 -8.55
N LYS A 4 -6.39 2.80 -9.21
CA LYS A 4 -6.58 4.21 -9.59
C LYS A 4 -6.48 5.20 -8.43
N LYS A 5 -6.82 4.80 -7.19
CA LYS A 5 -6.76 5.63 -5.97
C LYS A 5 -5.44 5.53 -5.18
N LEU A 6 -4.40 4.89 -5.73
CA LEU A 6 -3.04 4.88 -5.17
C LEU A 6 -2.20 6.04 -5.71
N ASN A 7 -1.28 6.51 -4.86
CA ASN A 7 -0.28 7.51 -5.23
C ASN A 7 0.61 6.96 -6.36
N PRO A 8 1.09 7.81 -7.28
CA PRO A 8 1.84 7.37 -8.46
C PRO A 8 3.09 6.57 -8.09
N GLU A 9 3.81 6.95 -7.04
CA GLU A 9 5.03 6.27 -6.58
C GLU A 9 4.73 4.84 -6.10
N ILE A 10 3.58 4.65 -5.44
CA ILE A 10 3.13 3.31 -5.03
C ILE A 10 2.81 2.46 -6.26
N LYS A 11 2.15 3.04 -7.28
CA LYS A 11 1.83 2.30 -8.51
C LYS A 11 3.09 1.86 -9.23
N GLU A 12 4.05 2.76 -9.39
CA GLU A 12 5.34 2.47 -10.02
C GLU A 12 6.09 1.37 -9.25
N ALA A 13 6.15 1.47 -7.92
CA ALA A 13 6.78 0.44 -7.09
C ALA A 13 6.09 -0.93 -7.24
N LEU A 14 4.76 -0.97 -7.33
CA LEU A 14 4.01 -2.22 -7.55
C LEU A 14 4.28 -2.79 -8.95
N GLU A 15 4.30 -1.96 -9.98
CA GLU A 15 4.61 -2.36 -11.36
C GLU A 15 6.04 -2.90 -11.50
N ASN A 16 7.02 -2.23 -10.91
CA ASN A 16 8.42 -2.67 -10.86
C ASN A 16 8.60 -4.03 -10.15
N ASN A 17 7.69 -4.35 -9.23
CA ASN A 17 7.67 -5.65 -8.52
C ASN A 17 6.71 -6.67 -9.16
N ASN A 18 6.22 -6.43 -10.38
CA ASN A 18 5.27 -7.29 -11.11
C ASN A 18 3.93 -7.51 -10.40
N ILE A 19 3.52 -6.57 -9.53
CA ILE A 19 2.24 -6.61 -8.81
C ILE A 19 1.22 -5.76 -9.56
N THR A 20 0.53 -6.39 -10.52
CA THR A 20 -0.45 -5.71 -11.38
C THR A 20 -1.88 -5.73 -10.83
N MET A 21 -2.15 -6.63 -9.88
CA MET A 21 -3.49 -6.81 -9.30
C MET A 21 -3.44 -7.00 -7.80
N LEU A 22 -4.44 -6.43 -7.12
CA LEU A 22 -4.65 -6.64 -5.69
C LEU A 22 -5.36 -7.96 -5.42
N THR A 23 -4.91 -8.67 -4.38
CA THR A 23 -5.58 -9.86 -3.85
C THR A 23 -6.96 -9.51 -3.26
N PRO A 24 -7.87 -10.48 -3.06
CA PRO A 24 -9.14 -10.26 -2.38
C PRO A 24 -8.97 -9.63 -0.99
N PHE A 25 -7.96 -10.09 -0.23
CA PHE A 25 -7.61 -9.55 1.09
C PHE A 25 -7.22 -8.07 1.01
N GLN A 26 -6.30 -7.71 0.11
CA GLN A 26 -5.85 -6.33 -0.08
C GLN A 26 -7.01 -5.40 -0.48
N LYS A 27 -7.91 -5.86 -1.37
CA LYS A 27 -9.10 -5.10 -1.78
C LYS A 27 -10.05 -4.82 -0.60
N ALA A 28 -10.16 -5.74 0.35
CA ALA A 28 -11.02 -5.58 1.53
C ALA A 28 -10.40 -4.67 2.60
N VAL A 29 -9.08 -4.73 2.79
CA VAL A 29 -8.37 -4.06 3.89
C VAL A 29 -7.96 -2.63 3.54
N LEU A 30 -7.46 -2.37 2.33
CA LEU A 30 -6.92 -1.06 1.95
C LEU A 30 -7.93 0.10 2.11
N PRO A 31 -9.23 -0.02 1.75
CA PRO A 31 -10.21 1.05 1.97
C PRO A 31 -10.42 1.36 3.45
N LYS A 32 -10.34 0.35 4.33
CA LYS A 32 -10.52 0.50 5.77
C LYS A 32 -9.32 1.22 6.40
N ILE A 33 -8.09 0.86 6.01
CA ILE A 33 -6.88 1.56 6.49
C ILE A 33 -6.89 3.02 6.03
N LYS A 34 -7.27 3.27 4.77
CA LYS A 34 -7.42 4.64 4.26
C LYS A 34 -8.45 5.47 5.03
N GLY A 35 -9.48 4.82 5.59
CA GLY A 35 -10.47 5.46 6.46
C GLY A 35 -9.94 5.80 7.86
N GLY A 36 -8.69 5.47 8.19
CA GLY A 36 -8.09 5.74 9.50
C GLY A 36 -8.49 4.74 10.59
N ALA A 37 -9.11 3.62 10.24
CA ALA A 37 -9.51 2.61 11.20
C ALA A 37 -8.31 1.78 11.69
N ASP A 38 -8.30 1.46 12.98
CA ASP A 38 -7.46 0.41 13.54
C ASP A 38 -8.05 -0.96 13.20
N LEU A 39 -7.21 -1.89 12.74
CA LEU A 39 -7.67 -3.16 12.18
C LEU A 39 -6.86 -4.33 12.71
N PHE A 40 -7.56 -5.39 13.12
CA PHE A 40 -6.99 -6.72 13.26
C PHE A 40 -7.43 -7.57 12.06
N CYS A 41 -6.49 -7.89 11.16
CA CYS A 41 -6.79 -8.60 9.92
C CYS A 41 -6.15 -10.01 9.94
N ILE A 42 -6.98 -11.03 9.71
CA ILE A 42 -6.54 -12.42 9.57
C ILE A 42 -6.64 -12.81 8.10
N GLY A 43 -5.61 -13.50 7.59
CA GLY A 43 -5.62 -14.03 6.23
C GLY A 43 -4.62 -15.17 6.09
N ASP A 44 -4.85 -16.05 5.12
CA ASP A 44 -4.03 -17.23 4.87
C ASP A 44 -2.60 -16.86 4.43
N LYS A 45 -1.73 -17.87 4.38
CA LYS A 45 -0.40 -17.72 3.77
C LYS A 45 -0.56 -17.16 2.36
N ASP A 46 0.31 -16.21 2.00
CA ASP A 46 0.33 -15.56 0.69
C ASP A 46 -0.93 -14.75 0.32
N ALA A 47 -1.83 -14.48 1.27
CA ALA A 47 -2.99 -13.59 1.07
C ALA A 47 -2.59 -12.12 0.72
N GLY A 48 -1.31 -11.77 0.75
CA GLY A 48 -0.82 -10.43 0.43
C GLY A 48 -0.84 -9.46 1.61
N LYS A 49 -0.73 -9.98 2.84
CA LYS A 49 -0.73 -9.22 4.10
C LYS A 49 0.38 -8.17 4.15
N THR A 50 1.61 -8.57 3.84
CA THR A 50 2.79 -7.68 3.85
C THR A 50 2.61 -6.52 2.89
N THR A 51 2.24 -6.79 1.64
CA THR A 51 2.01 -5.76 0.62
C THR A 51 0.88 -4.81 1.03
N ALA A 52 -0.18 -5.31 1.68
CA ALA A 52 -1.27 -4.46 2.18
C ALA A 52 -0.77 -3.44 3.21
N ILE A 53 0.08 -3.87 4.14
CA ILE A 53 0.69 -2.99 5.16
C ILE A 53 1.62 -1.96 4.49
N ILE A 54 2.47 -2.39 3.55
CA ILE A 54 3.40 -1.49 2.85
C ILE A 54 2.63 -0.39 2.10
N ILE A 55 1.64 -0.76 1.29
CA ILE A 55 0.79 0.20 0.54
C ILE A 55 0.12 1.19 1.50
N ALA A 56 -0.43 0.68 2.60
CA ALA A 56 -1.10 1.50 3.60
C ALA A 56 -0.17 2.51 4.28
N THR A 57 1.02 2.07 4.70
CA THR A 57 2.04 2.92 5.31
C THR A 57 2.49 4.01 4.34
N MET A 58 2.82 3.64 3.10
CA MET A 58 3.23 4.60 2.07
C MET A 58 2.13 5.63 1.78
N GLN A 59 0.86 5.22 1.70
CA GLN A 59 -0.25 6.17 1.53
C GLN A 59 -0.38 7.14 2.70
N LYS A 60 -0.24 6.65 3.94
CA LYS A 60 -0.35 7.49 5.15
C LYS A 60 0.76 8.53 5.23
N LEU A 61 1.95 8.18 4.75
CA LEU A 61 3.10 9.07 4.60
C LEU A 61 3.04 9.93 3.32
N LYS A 62 1.92 9.91 2.60
CA LYS A 62 1.72 10.58 1.31
C LYS A 62 2.63 10.11 0.17
N SER A 63 3.54 9.17 0.41
CA SER A 63 4.49 8.65 -0.58
C SER A 63 5.35 9.74 -1.23
N GLN A 64 5.57 10.85 -0.52
CA GLN A 64 6.40 11.95 -0.97
C GLN A 64 7.76 11.85 -0.28
N ALA A 65 8.84 12.07 -1.03
CA ALA A 65 10.14 12.35 -0.42
C ALA A 65 10.00 13.63 0.41
N PHE A 66 10.30 13.55 1.69
CA PHE A 66 10.33 14.71 2.58
C PHE A 66 11.79 15.05 2.82
N GLU A 67 12.27 16.07 2.10
CA GLU A 67 13.63 16.64 2.13
C GLU A 67 14.74 15.58 2.02
N ASP A 68 15.56 15.66 0.96
CA ASP A 68 16.80 14.89 0.96
C ASP A 68 17.58 15.28 2.21
N ALA A 69 17.88 14.28 3.05
CA ALA A 69 18.72 14.51 4.21
C ALA A 69 20.00 15.19 3.71
N PRO A 70 20.46 16.29 4.36
CA PRO A 70 21.61 17.04 3.86
C PRO A 70 22.74 16.06 3.61
N GLU A 71 23.17 15.98 2.35
CA GLU A 71 24.36 15.24 1.96
C GLU A 71 25.55 15.94 2.61
N HIS A 72 25.92 15.49 3.81
CA HIS A 72 27.11 15.92 4.53
C HIS A 72 28.36 15.27 3.96
#